data_AF-A0A7C6AMF8-F1
#
_entry.id   AF-A0A7C6AMF8-F1
#
_cell.length_a   1.000
_cell.length_b   1.000
_cell.length_c   1.000
_cell.angle_alpha   90.00
_cell.angle_beta   90.00
_cell.angle_gamma   90.00
#
_symmetry.space_group_name_H-M   'P 1'
#
loop_
_entity.id
_entity.type
_entity.pdbx_description
1 polymer ?
#
loop_
_entity_poly.entity_id
_entity_poly.type
_entity_poly.pdbx_seq_one_letter_code
_entity_poly.pdbx_strand_id
1 'polypeptide(L)'
;MAEKSNEKLFTEFPPVSTAEWEAVIREDLKGADYDKKLVWKTLEGFSVRPYYRSEDLANLETVHVKPGDFPFVRGNHQKGNPWLIRQDFEVCLDKPTEANRKALDMLSRGVESLGFSLCSDCEPSYDSISRLLKDIDLSKVEV
;
A
#
# COMPACT_ATOMS: atom_id res chain seq x y z
N MET A 1 9.71 -21.37 18.45
CA MET A 1 10.06 -22.19 17.27
C MET A 1 8.81 -22.97 16.93
N ALA A 2 8.17 -22.73 15.78
CA ALA A 2 7.02 -23.54 15.38
C ALA A 2 7.51 -24.97 15.12
N GLU A 3 6.92 -25.95 15.81
CA GLU A 3 7.14 -27.36 15.48
C GLU A 3 6.72 -27.58 14.03
N LYS A 4 7.66 -28.00 13.18
CA LYS A 4 7.36 -28.45 11.82
C LYS A 4 6.72 -29.83 11.93
N SER A 5 5.42 -29.88 12.20
CA SER A 5 4.65 -31.10 11.93
C SER A 5 4.62 -31.29 10.41
N ASN A 6 5.24 -32.36 9.92
CA ASN A 6 5.25 -32.72 8.50
C ASN A 6 3.94 -33.43 8.12
N GLU A 7 2.82 -32.95 8.66
CA GLU A 7 1.51 -33.52 8.45
C GLU A 7 1.07 -33.20 7.02
N LYS A 8 0.92 -34.26 6.22
CA LYS A 8 0.36 -34.13 4.88
C LYS A 8 -1.15 -33.96 5.02
N LEU A 9 -1.64 -32.74 4.80
CA LEU A 9 -3.06 -32.46 4.74
C LEU A 9 -3.63 -32.92 3.38
N PHE A 10 -4.91 -33.29 3.37
CA PHE A 10 -5.69 -33.60 2.17
C PHE A 10 -5.21 -34.81 1.32
N THR A 11 -4.42 -35.72 1.89
CA THR A 11 -3.94 -36.92 1.16
C THR A 11 -5.05 -37.90 0.78
N GLU A 12 -6.20 -37.82 1.43
CA GLU A 12 -7.37 -38.65 1.16
C GLU A 12 -8.16 -38.18 -0.08
N PHE A 13 -7.86 -36.99 -0.60
CA PHE A 13 -8.57 -36.40 -1.73
C PHE A 13 -7.64 -36.30 -2.95
N PRO A 14 -8.12 -36.64 -4.16
CA PRO A 14 -7.36 -36.39 -5.37
C PRO A 14 -7.23 -34.87 -5.60
N PRO A 15 -6.17 -34.42 -6.30
CA PRO A 15 -6.04 -33.02 -6.68
C PRO A 15 -7.16 -32.64 -7.65
N VAL A 16 -7.78 -31.48 -7.41
CA VAL A 16 -8.82 -30.92 -8.28
C VAL A 16 -8.17 -30.04 -9.34
N SER A 17 -8.43 -30.28 -10.62
CA SER A 17 -7.96 -29.46 -11.73
C SER A 17 -8.72 -28.14 -11.87
N THR A 18 -8.19 -27.19 -12.64
CA THR A 18 -8.90 -25.94 -12.99
C THR A 18 -10.19 -26.22 -13.76
N ALA A 19 -10.18 -27.20 -14.65
CA ALA A 19 -11.35 -27.58 -15.43
C ALA A 19 -12.49 -28.14 -14.56
N GLU A 20 -12.17 -29.01 -13.59
CA GLU A 20 -13.16 -29.54 -12.65
C GLU A 20 -13.75 -28.44 -11.77
N TRP A 21 -12.92 -27.50 -11.31
CA TRP A 21 -13.38 -26.36 -10.52
C TRP A 21 -14.29 -25.41 -11.32
N GLU A 22 -13.93 -25.09 -12.56
CA GLU A 22 -14.75 -24.31 -13.48
C GLU A 22 -16.08 -24.98 -13.80
N ALA A 23 -16.11 -26.31 -13.91
CA ALA A 23 -17.34 -27.05 -14.16
C ALA A 23 -18.37 -26.85 -13.03
N VAL A 24 -17.92 -26.94 -11.77
CA VAL A 24 -18.78 -26.70 -10.60
C VAL A 24 -19.30 -25.27 -10.58
N ILE A 25 -18.45 -24.27 -10.87
CA ILE A 25 -18.90 -22.86 -10.94
C ILE A 25 -20.00 -22.69 -12.00
N ARG A 26 -19.84 -23.31 -13.17
CA ARG A 26 -20.83 -23.21 -14.26
C ARG A 26 -22.16 -23.87 -13.89
N GLU A 27 -22.11 -24.99 -13.17
CA GLU A 27 -23.31 -25.65 -12.64
C GLU A 27 -24.04 -24.73 -11.65
N ASP A 28 -23.31 -24.14 -10.70
CA ASP A 28 -23.84 -23.23 -9.69
C ASP A 28 -24.44 -21.94 -10.29
N LEU A 29 -23.88 -21.46 -11.41
CA LEU A 29 -24.40 -20.31 -12.14
C LEU A 29 -25.72 -20.60 -12.86
N LYS A 30 -26.16 -21.87 -12.97
CA LYS A 30 -27.44 -22.26 -13.59
C LYS A 30 -27.67 -21.65 -14.97
N GLY A 31 -26.62 -21.59 -15.79
CA GLY A 31 -26.64 -21.01 -17.13
C GLY A 31 -26.52 -19.47 -17.18
N ALA A 32 -26.33 -18.80 -16.04
CA ALA A 32 -25.97 -17.40 -16.04
C ALA A 32 -24.57 -17.18 -16.65
N ASP A 33 -24.40 -16.05 -17.33
CA ASP A 33 -23.16 -15.68 -17.99
C ASP A 33 -22.05 -15.43 -16.96
N TYR A 34 -20.98 -16.25 -17.03
CA TYR A 34 -19.87 -16.22 -16.07
C TYR A 34 -19.20 -14.85 -16.03
N ASP A 35 -18.86 -14.28 -17.19
CA ASP A 35 -18.15 -13.01 -17.28
C ASP A 35 -18.99 -11.86 -16.71
N LYS A 36 -20.29 -11.82 -17.01
CA LYS A 36 -21.19 -10.80 -16.47
C LYS A 36 -21.47 -10.97 -14.98
N LYS A 37 -21.40 -12.19 -14.44
CA LYS A 37 -21.75 -12.48 -13.05
C LYS A 37 -20.56 -12.42 -12.09
N LEU A 38 -19.39 -12.87 -12.52
CA LEU A 38 -18.26 -13.13 -11.62
C LEU A 38 -17.01 -12.32 -11.95
N VAL A 39 -16.86 -11.81 -13.19
CA VAL A 39 -15.69 -11.01 -13.55
C VAL A 39 -15.96 -9.54 -13.24
N TRP A 40 -15.14 -8.97 -12.38
CA TRP A 40 -15.18 -7.54 -12.11
C TRP A 40 -14.35 -6.79 -13.16
N LYS A 41 -15.02 -5.91 -13.91
CA LYS A 41 -14.36 -4.96 -14.81
C LYS A 41 -14.06 -3.66 -14.06
N THR A 42 -12.78 -3.37 -13.86
CA THR A 42 -12.36 -2.10 -13.24
C THR A 42 -12.54 -0.95 -14.22
N LEU A 43 -12.54 0.29 -13.70
CA LEU A 43 -12.69 1.50 -14.54
C LEU A 43 -11.51 1.67 -15.51
N GLU A 44 -10.36 1.11 -15.16
CA GLU A 44 -9.13 1.10 -15.94
C GLU A 44 -9.12 0.01 -17.02
N GLY A 45 -10.18 -0.83 -17.08
CA GLY A 45 -10.34 -1.86 -18.10
C GLY A 45 -9.75 -3.24 -17.73
N PHE A 46 -9.34 -3.45 -16.48
CA PHE A 46 -8.88 -4.77 -16.04
C PHE A 46 -10.05 -5.70 -15.76
N SER A 47 -9.88 -6.98 -16.13
CA SER A 47 -10.85 -8.05 -15.84
C SER A 47 -10.33 -8.90 -14.68
N VAL A 48 -10.85 -8.65 -13.49
CA VAL A 48 -10.48 -9.37 -12.27
C VAL A 48 -11.33 -10.65 -12.19
N ARG A 49 -10.66 -11.81 -12.20
CA ARG A 49 -11.32 -13.12 -12.10
C ARG A 49 -11.73 -13.40 -10.64
N PRO A 50 -12.76 -14.25 -10.42
CA PRO A 50 -13.22 -14.59 -9.08
C PRO A 50 -12.23 -15.45 -8.28
N TYR A 51 -11.25 -16.08 -8.94
CA TYR A 51 -10.18 -16.82 -8.29
C TYR A 51 -8.94 -16.90 -9.20
N TYR A 52 -7.80 -17.29 -8.62
CA TYR A 52 -6.52 -17.53 -9.27
C TYR A 52 -5.88 -18.79 -8.69
N ARG A 53 -5.02 -19.46 -9.46
CA ARG A 53 -4.36 -20.72 -9.11
C ARG A 53 -2.86 -20.64 -9.35
N SER A 54 -2.12 -21.65 -8.88
CA SER A 54 -0.66 -21.72 -9.03
C SER A 54 -0.18 -21.64 -10.47
N GLU A 55 -0.95 -22.18 -11.42
CA GLU A 55 -0.67 -22.10 -12.86
C GLU A 55 -0.69 -20.66 -13.40
N ASP A 56 -1.45 -19.75 -12.78
CA ASP A 56 -1.49 -18.34 -13.19
C ASP A 56 -0.19 -17.59 -12.83
N LEU A 57 0.62 -18.15 -11.93
CA LEU A 57 1.92 -17.60 -11.56
C LEU A 57 3.06 -18.07 -12.50
N ALA A 58 2.82 -19.07 -13.35
CA ALA A 58 3.87 -19.73 -14.13
C ALA A 58 4.62 -18.79 -15.08
N ASN A 59 3.96 -17.73 -15.54
CA ASN A 59 4.52 -16.75 -16.47
C ASN A 59 5.03 -15.47 -15.78
N LEU A 60 5.03 -15.42 -14.45
CA LEU A 60 5.53 -14.28 -13.69
C LEU A 60 6.99 -14.50 -13.31
N GLU A 61 7.90 -13.82 -14.01
CA GLU A 61 9.35 -13.91 -13.76
C GLU A 61 9.76 -13.39 -12.36
N THR A 62 8.89 -12.60 -11.74
CA THR A 62 9.20 -11.86 -10.51
C THR A 62 8.77 -12.55 -9.22
N VAL A 63 8.15 -13.74 -9.30
CA VAL A 63 7.62 -14.48 -8.13
C VAL A 63 8.72 -14.80 -7.10
N HIS A 64 9.96 -14.96 -7.58
CA HIS A 64 11.11 -15.31 -6.75
C HIS A 64 11.98 -14.11 -6.32
N VAL A 65 11.67 -12.90 -6.79
CA VAL A 65 12.44 -11.68 -6.50
C VAL A 65 12.28 -11.31 -5.03
N LYS A 66 13.36 -10.86 -4.39
CA LYS A 66 13.36 -10.39 -3.00
C LYS A 66 13.16 -8.87 -2.93
N PRO A 67 12.63 -8.34 -1.81
CA PRO A 67 12.66 -6.90 -1.56
C PRO A 67 14.08 -6.35 -1.70
N GLY A 68 14.23 -5.19 -2.34
CA GLY A 68 15.52 -4.54 -2.58
C GLY A 68 16.33 -5.07 -3.77
N ASP A 69 15.84 -6.08 -4.48
CA ASP A 69 16.46 -6.58 -5.71
C ASP A 69 15.67 -6.08 -6.94
N PHE A 70 16.37 -5.75 -8.03
CA PHE A 70 15.75 -5.38 -9.30
C PHE A 70 14.80 -6.49 -9.79
N PRO A 71 13.59 -6.20 -10.33
CA PRO A 71 13.03 -4.89 -10.67
C PRO A 71 12.24 -4.21 -9.54
N PHE A 72 12.54 -4.52 -8.27
CA PHE A 72 11.99 -3.89 -7.06
C PHE A 72 10.48 -4.04 -6.87
N VAL A 73 9.85 -5.02 -7.52
CA VAL A 73 8.41 -5.32 -7.41
C VAL A 73 7.94 -5.66 -6.00
N ARG A 74 8.87 -6.02 -5.09
CA ARG A 74 8.58 -6.33 -3.68
C ARG A 74 9.09 -5.27 -2.70
N GLY A 75 9.39 -4.07 -3.20
CA GLY A 75 9.90 -2.94 -2.45
C GLY A 75 11.38 -2.66 -2.69
N ASN A 76 11.81 -1.43 -2.36
CA ASN A 76 13.17 -0.95 -2.62
C ASN A 76 14.18 -1.30 -1.52
N HIS A 77 13.71 -1.80 -0.37
CA HIS A 77 14.54 -2.08 0.79
C HIS A 77 14.57 -3.57 1.10
N GLN A 78 15.76 -4.10 1.35
CA GLN A 78 15.94 -5.51 1.73
C GLN A 78 15.47 -5.80 3.16
N LYS A 79 15.49 -4.79 4.04
CA LYS A 79 15.18 -4.95 5.47
C LYS A 79 14.12 -3.94 5.89
N GLY A 80 12.93 -4.45 6.16
CA GLY A 80 11.80 -3.67 6.65
C GLY A 80 11.25 -2.70 5.60
N ASN A 81 10.25 -1.94 6.04
CA ASN A 81 9.69 -0.83 5.28
C ASN A 81 9.63 0.37 6.23
N PRO A 82 10.61 1.29 6.18
CA PRO A 82 10.68 2.41 7.11
C PRO A 82 9.73 3.52 6.64
N TRP A 83 8.43 3.24 6.57
CA TRP A 83 7.46 4.30 6.31
C TRP A 83 7.40 5.23 7.52
N LEU A 84 7.38 6.53 7.26
CA LEU A 84 7.17 7.54 8.30
C LEU A 84 5.68 7.85 8.41
N ILE A 85 5.19 8.01 9.63
CA ILE A 85 3.87 8.61 9.87
C ILE A 85 3.98 10.10 9.53
N ARG A 86 3.62 10.46 8.29
CA ARG A 86 3.62 11.84 7.80
C ARG A 86 2.27 12.50 8.00
N GLN A 87 2.26 13.70 8.59
CA GLN A 87 1.08 14.55 8.67
C GLN A 87 1.33 15.86 7.92
N ASP A 88 0.44 16.17 6.98
CA ASP A 88 0.46 17.43 6.26
C ASP A 88 -0.41 18.47 6.97
N PHE A 89 0.09 19.71 7.04
CA PHE A 89 -0.55 20.86 7.64
C PHE A 89 -0.75 21.94 6.58
N GLU A 90 -1.99 22.43 6.47
CA GLU A 90 -2.28 23.58 5.63
C GLU A 90 -1.85 24.87 6.33
N VAL A 91 -1.06 25.68 5.63
CA VAL A 91 -0.58 26.98 6.10
C VAL A 91 -1.40 28.06 5.41
N CYS A 92 -2.48 28.49 6.06
CA CYS A 92 -3.33 29.55 5.53
C CYS A 92 -2.85 30.94 5.96
N LEU A 93 -3.03 31.94 5.06
CA LEU A 93 -3.17 33.36 5.40
C LEU A 93 -2.05 33.93 6.30
N ASP A 94 -0.79 33.61 5.99
CA ASP A 94 0.37 34.11 6.75
C ASP A 94 0.30 33.85 8.27
N LYS A 95 -0.24 32.68 8.65
CA LYS A 95 -0.22 32.19 10.04
C LYS A 95 0.73 31.01 10.23
N PRO A 96 2.03 31.15 9.90
CA PRO A 96 3.00 30.06 10.03
C PRO A 96 3.13 29.57 11.47
N THR A 97 2.95 30.45 12.46
CA THR A 97 3.03 30.12 13.89
C THR A 97 1.95 29.15 14.35
N GLU A 98 0.73 29.25 13.81
CA GLU A 98 -0.34 28.31 14.18
C GLU A 98 -0.11 26.92 13.58
N ALA A 99 0.37 26.86 12.34
CA ALA A 99 0.74 25.60 11.70
C ALA A 99 1.92 24.94 12.43
N ASN A 100 2.94 25.73 12.80
CA ASN A 100 4.06 25.27 13.62
C ASN A 100 3.61 24.68 14.97
N ARG A 101 2.75 25.40 15.70
CA ARG A 101 2.22 24.94 17.00
C ARG A 101 1.51 23.60 16.87
N LYS A 102 0.70 23.40 15.81
CA LYS A 102 0.03 22.13 15.53
C LYS A 102 1.03 21.03 15.17
N ALA A 103 2.03 21.34 14.34
CA ALA A 103 3.07 20.40 13.96
C ALA A 103 3.86 19.90 15.18
N LEU A 104 4.26 20.79 16.07
CA LEU A 104 4.96 20.43 17.32
C LEU A 104 4.10 19.56 18.25
N ASP A 105 2.81 19.88 18.41
CA ASP A 105 1.89 19.03 19.19
C ASP A 105 1.76 17.64 18.57
N MET A 106 1.72 17.54 17.24
CA MET A 106 1.64 16.24 16.55
C MET A 106 2.93 15.44 16.63
N LEU A 107 4.10 16.08 16.55
CA LEU A 107 5.39 15.42 16.80
C LEU A 107 5.43 14.80 18.21
N SER A 108 4.84 15.47 19.20
CA SER A 108 4.74 14.91 20.56
C SER A 108 3.79 13.71 20.69
N ARG A 109 2.98 13.45 19.65
CA ARG A 109 1.96 12.40 19.61
C ARG A 109 2.28 11.26 18.63
N GLY A 110 3.53 11.19 18.14
CA GLY A 110 4.01 10.09 17.32
C GLY A 110 3.96 10.32 15.80
N VAL A 111 3.76 11.56 15.35
CA VAL A 111 4.09 11.92 13.96
C VAL A 111 5.60 11.93 13.78
N GLU A 112 6.07 11.34 12.67
CA GLU A 112 7.49 11.12 12.39
C GLU A 112 8.01 12.00 11.24
N SER A 113 7.10 12.50 10.39
CA SER A 113 7.40 13.42 9.29
C SER A 113 6.31 14.48 9.17
N LEU A 114 6.69 15.68 8.75
CA LEU A 114 5.79 16.81 8.57
C LEU A 114 5.71 17.17 7.10
N GLY A 115 4.55 17.63 6.65
CA GLY A 115 4.43 18.37 5.39
C GLY A 115 3.70 19.67 5.60
N PHE A 116 4.07 20.69 4.85
CA PHE A 116 3.41 21.99 4.90
C PHE A 116 2.90 22.36 3.51
N SER A 117 1.58 22.41 3.38
CA SER A 117 0.93 22.86 2.14
C SER A 117 0.66 24.36 2.26
N LEU A 118 1.35 25.15 1.43
CA LEU A 118 1.12 26.59 1.35
C LEU A 118 -0.10 26.88 0.47
N CYS A 119 -0.88 27.90 0.84
CA CYS A 119 -2.00 28.34 0.01
C CYS A 119 -1.50 28.94 -1.32
N SER A 120 -2.30 28.89 -2.39
CA SER A 120 -1.89 29.37 -3.73
C SER A 120 -1.46 30.84 -3.76
N ASP A 121 -2.03 31.66 -2.86
CA ASP A 121 -1.75 33.09 -2.75
C ASP A 121 -0.70 33.40 -1.65
N CYS A 122 -0.13 32.37 -1.00
CA CYS A 122 0.85 32.51 0.05
C CYS A 122 2.26 32.53 -0.57
N GLU A 123 2.89 33.69 -0.65
CA GLU A 123 4.30 33.75 -1.06
C GLU A 123 5.22 33.33 0.11
N PRO A 124 6.06 32.29 -0.06
CA PRO A 124 7.02 31.90 0.95
C PRO A 124 8.07 33.00 1.11
N SER A 125 8.21 33.51 2.34
CA SER A 125 9.26 34.43 2.72
C SER A 125 10.18 33.78 3.75
N TYR A 126 11.41 34.29 3.88
CA TYR A 126 12.33 33.80 4.90
C TYR A 126 11.73 33.88 6.31
N ASP A 127 11.06 34.99 6.65
CA ASP A 127 10.42 35.17 7.96
C ASP A 127 9.27 34.18 8.17
N SER A 128 8.41 33.96 7.17
CA SER A 128 7.29 33.03 7.31
C SER A 128 7.75 31.57 7.45
N ILE A 129 8.74 31.14 6.66
CA ILE A 129 9.34 29.81 6.79
C ILE A 129 10.07 29.66 8.14
N SER A 130 10.80 30.68 8.57
CA SER A 130 11.51 30.65 9.86
C SER A 130 10.55 30.47 11.04
N ARG A 131 9.37 31.11 10.99
CA ARG A 131 8.31 30.93 12.00
C ARG A 131 7.64 29.56 11.90
N LEU A 132 7.48 29.04 10.69
CA LEU A 132 6.85 27.74 10.43
C LEU A 132 7.71 26.57 10.94
N LEU A 133 9.03 26.67 10.79
CA LEU A 133 9.99 25.64 11.19
C LEU A 133 10.58 25.86 12.57
N LYS A 134 10.14 26.90 13.28
CA LYS A 134 10.65 27.25 14.60
C LYS A 134 10.55 26.06 15.56
N ASP A 135 11.62 25.79 16.30
CA ASP A 135 11.71 24.72 17.29
C ASP A 135 11.54 23.29 16.74
N ILE A 136 11.51 23.11 15.41
CA ILE A 136 11.55 21.79 14.76
C ILE A 136 13.02 21.41 14.48
N ASP A 137 13.46 20.27 15.01
CA ASP A 137 14.80 19.75 14.77
C ASP A 137 14.89 19.05 13.41
N LEU A 138 15.30 19.82 12.39
CA LEU A 138 15.43 19.34 11.01
C LEU A 138 16.51 18.25 10.82
N SER A 139 17.34 17.98 11.83
CA SER A 139 18.28 16.84 11.79
C SER A 139 17.62 15.51 12.15
N LYS A 140 16.43 15.55 12.78
CA LYS A 140 15.70 14.38 13.28
C LYS A 140 14.35 14.17 12.62
N VAL A 141 13.73 15.24 12.14
CA VAL A 141 12.39 15.21 11.54
C VAL A 141 12.48 15.56 10.06
N GLU A 142 11.94 14.69 9.22
CA GLU A 142 11.76 14.97 7.80
C GLU A 142 10.61 15.97 7.60
N VAL A 143 10.85 17.05 6.84
CA VAL A 143 9.88 18.11 6.52
C VAL A 143 9.80 18.30 5.01
#